data_AF-A0A958JXQ4-F1
#
_entry.id   AF-A0A958JXQ4-F1
#
_cell.length_a   1.000
_cell.length_b   1.000
_cell.length_c   1.000
_cell.angle_alpha   90.00
_cell.angle_beta   90.00
_cell.angle_gamma   90.00
#
_symmetry.space_group_name_H-M   'P 1'
#
loop_
_entity.id
_entity.type
_entity.pdbx_description
1 polymer ?
#
loop_
_entity_poly.entity_id
_entity_poly.type
_entity_poly.pdbx_seq_one_letter_code
_entity_poly.pdbx_strand_id
1 'polypeptide(L)'
;MFFSGVAKAFQCPSCEKTYSSYMPTSIFPIFFVVIASSVIWMKFFDDLTSWSFLSLLVGLLFGIGTFLGAFSLVSYLSDRTIQSGKCPQCGTELFAAGGGFIDGGAPSAMELIIYLLSLALPLVFALGYEQL
;
A
#
# COMPACT_ATOMS: atom_id res chain seq x y z
N MET A 1 -16.99 -9.15 -4.22
CA MET A 1 -15.92 -8.85 -5.19
C MET A 1 -14.63 -8.78 -4.40
N PHE A 2 -13.52 -9.35 -4.89
CA PHE A 2 -12.29 -9.53 -4.08
C PHE A 2 -11.46 -8.25 -3.95
N PHE A 3 -11.59 -7.34 -4.93
CA PHE A 3 -10.91 -6.06 -4.94
C PHE A 3 -11.92 -4.92 -4.93
N SER A 4 -11.66 -3.93 -4.09
CA SER A 4 -12.46 -2.72 -3.95
C SER A 4 -11.54 -1.52 -3.74
N GLY A 5 -11.98 -0.36 -4.19
CA GLY A 5 -11.25 0.88 -3.98
C GLY A 5 -12.15 2.09 -4.13
N VAL A 6 -11.64 3.22 -3.64
CA VAL A 6 -12.26 4.52 -3.87
C VAL A 6 -11.43 5.26 -4.89
N ALA A 7 -12.03 5.64 -6.01
CA ALA A 7 -11.42 6.60 -6.92
C ALA A 7 -12.02 7.98 -6.70
N LYS A 8 -11.15 8.98 -6.57
CA LYS A 8 -11.50 10.39 -6.66
C LYS A 8 -11.02 10.92 -8.00
N ALA A 9 -11.95 11.35 -8.83
CA ALA A 9 -11.67 11.97 -10.11
C ALA A 9 -11.50 13.49 -9.93
N PHE A 10 -10.47 14.02 -10.56
CA PHE A 10 -10.11 15.42 -10.59
C PHE A 10 -9.98 15.88 -12.03
N GLN A 11 -10.44 17.07 -12.36
CA GLN A 11 -10.33 17.64 -13.69
C GLN A 11 -9.53 18.94 -13.66
N CYS A 12 -8.59 19.08 -14.58
CA CYS A 12 -7.85 20.32 -14.77
C CYS A 12 -8.54 21.17 -15.84
N PRO A 13 -9.01 22.39 -15.54
CA PRO A 13 -9.67 23.24 -16.53
C PRO A 13 -8.69 23.82 -17.56
N SER A 14 -7.40 23.88 -17.23
CA SER A 14 -6.39 24.46 -18.13
C SER A 14 -5.82 23.47 -19.12
N CYS A 15 -5.81 22.18 -18.80
CA CYS A 15 -5.29 21.12 -19.69
C CYS A 15 -6.38 20.16 -20.17
N GLU A 16 -7.62 20.35 -19.72
CA GLU A 16 -8.79 19.48 -19.95
C GLU A 16 -8.59 17.99 -19.62
N LYS A 17 -7.47 17.64 -18.96
CA LYS A 17 -7.16 16.27 -18.55
C LYS A 17 -7.80 15.93 -17.22
N THR A 18 -8.25 14.67 -17.14
CA THR A 18 -8.74 14.04 -15.93
C THR A 18 -7.62 13.27 -15.25
N TYR A 19 -7.55 13.42 -13.93
CA TYR A 19 -6.64 12.71 -13.04
C TYR A 19 -7.48 11.94 -12.04
N SER A 20 -7.01 10.78 -11.61
CA SER A 20 -7.72 9.93 -10.66
C SER A 20 -6.78 9.48 -9.56
N SER A 21 -7.12 9.79 -8.32
CA SER A 21 -6.48 9.22 -7.13
C SER A 21 -7.23 7.95 -6.75
N TYR A 22 -6.50 6.85 -6.59
CA TYR A 22 -7.05 5.55 -6.22
C TYR A 22 -6.60 5.17 -4.81
N MET A 23 -7.56 4.86 -3.95
CA MET A 23 -7.31 4.32 -2.61
C MET A 23 -7.80 2.87 -2.55
N PRO A 24 -6.91 1.87 -2.42
CA PRO A 24 -7.33 0.48 -2.27
C PRO A 24 -8.02 0.26 -0.92
N THR A 25 -9.15 -0.42 -0.93
CA THR A 25 -9.95 -0.77 0.27
C THR A 25 -10.20 -2.28 0.39
N SER A 26 -9.51 -3.09 -0.42
CA SER A 26 -9.70 -4.54 -0.51
C SER A 26 -9.29 -5.26 0.77
N ILE A 27 -10.27 -5.68 1.58
CA ILE A 27 -10.02 -6.30 2.89
C ILE A 27 -9.27 -7.64 2.76
N PHE A 28 -9.69 -8.51 1.84
CA PHE A 28 -9.12 -9.86 1.72
C PHE A 28 -7.64 -9.88 1.34
N PRO A 29 -7.19 -9.17 0.28
CA PRO A 29 -5.78 -9.18 -0.09
C PRO A 29 -4.91 -8.44 0.94
N ILE A 30 -5.42 -7.35 1.54
CA ILE A 30 -4.72 -6.67 2.63
C ILE A 30 -4.46 -7.64 3.79
N PHE A 31 -5.49 -8.37 4.22
CA PHE A 31 -5.37 -9.34 5.30
C PHE A 31 -4.35 -10.44 4.98
N PHE A 32 -4.40 -10.97 3.76
CA PHE A 32 -3.45 -12.00 3.31
C PHE A 32 -2.00 -11.48 3.34
N VAL A 33 -1.76 -10.27 2.81
CA VAL A 33 -0.43 -9.66 2.77
C VAL A 33 0.10 -9.37 4.17
N VAL A 34 -0.74 -8.84 5.06
CA VAL A 34 -0.36 -8.57 6.45
C VAL A 34 -0.02 -9.87 7.17
N ILE A 35 -0.80 -10.94 7.01
CA ILE A 35 -0.48 -12.25 7.60
C ILE A 35 0.83 -12.79 7.05
N ALA A 36 1.00 -12.81 5.73
CA ALA A 36 2.21 -13.34 5.10
C ALA A 36 3.45 -12.56 5.56
N SER A 37 3.39 -11.23 5.58
CA SER A 37 4.45 -10.36 6.12
C SER A 37 4.71 -10.66 7.59
N SER A 38 3.66 -10.81 8.41
CA SER A 38 3.78 -11.14 9.82
C SER A 38 4.46 -12.49 10.04
N VAL A 39 4.13 -13.51 9.25
CA VAL A 39 4.75 -14.85 9.34
C VAL A 39 6.24 -14.79 9.03
N ILE A 40 6.66 -13.99 8.04
CA ILE A 40 8.07 -13.82 7.71
C ILE A 40 8.80 -13.13 8.87
N TRP A 41 8.23 -12.05 9.43
CA TRP A 41 8.80 -11.39 10.59
C TRP A 41 8.84 -12.27 11.84
N MET A 42 7.78 -13.06 12.10
CA MET A 42 7.76 -14.00 13.22
C MET A 42 8.92 -14.97 13.16
N LYS A 43 9.20 -15.57 11.99
CA LYS A 43 10.34 -16.47 11.81
C LYS A 43 11.67 -15.77 12.11
N PHE A 44 11.84 -14.56 11.58
CA PHE A 44 13.02 -13.76 11.86
C PHE A 44 13.20 -13.49 13.37
N PHE A 45 12.12 -13.16 14.09
CA PHE A 45 12.22 -12.87 15.53
C PHE A 45 12.28 -14.09 16.43
N ASP A 46 11.76 -15.25 16.02
CA ASP A 46 11.91 -16.51 16.74
C ASP A 46 13.39 -16.90 16.86
N ASP A 47 14.19 -16.64 15.82
CA ASP A 47 15.64 -16.88 15.85
C ASP A 47 16.36 -15.92 16.81
N LEU A 48 15.83 -14.71 17.01
CA LEU A 48 16.41 -13.71 17.93
C LEU A 48 15.92 -13.84 19.38
N THR A 49 14.71 -14.34 19.61
CA THR A 49 14.05 -14.28 20.93
C THR A 49 13.52 -15.66 21.33
N SER A 50 13.94 -16.17 22.48
CA SER A 50 13.46 -17.46 23.00
C SER A 50 12.00 -17.47 23.49
N TRP A 51 11.25 -16.38 23.29
CA TRP A 51 9.90 -16.16 23.81
C TRP A 51 8.90 -16.14 22.66
N SER A 52 8.23 -17.28 22.43
CA SER A 52 7.31 -17.51 21.30
C SER A 52 6.10 -16.57 21.25
N PHE A 53 5.64 -16.06 22.39
CA PHE A 53 4.54 -15.08 22.41
C PHE A 53 5.00 -13.68 21.96
N LEU A 54 6.24 -13.32 22.32
CA LEU A 54 6.79 -12.01 21.97
C LEU A 54 7.08 -11.95 20.46
N SER A 55 7.64 -13.01 19.88
CA SER A 55 7.89 -13.09 18.44
C SER A 55 6.62 -12.96 17.61
N LEU A 56 5.50 -13.54 18.08
CA LEU A 56 4.18 -13.39 17.45
C LEU A 56 3.70 -11.93 17.45
N LEU A 57 3.72 -11.27 18.62
CA LEU A 57 3.28 -9.88 18.74
C LEU A 57 4.15 -8.94 17.91
N VAL A 58 5.47 -9.09 18.00
CA VAL A 58 6.43 -8.26 17.25
C VAL A 58 6.28 -8.51 15.75
N GLY A 59 6.16 -9.77 15.33
CA GLY A 59 5.94 -10.13 13.92
C GLY A 59 4.67 -9.51 13.35
N LEU A 60 3.56 -9.53 14.10
CA LEU A 60 2.31 -8.89 13.70
C LEU A 60 2.42 -7.37 13.62
N LEU A 61 3.05 -6.72 14.60
CA LEU A 61 3.26 -5.27 14.60
C LEU A 61 4.12 -4.84 13.41
N PHE A 62 5.18 -5.58 13.11
CA PHE A 62 6.02 -5.31 11.94
C PHE A 62 5.28 -5.63 10.62
N GLY A 63 4.47 -6.68 10.57
CA GLY A 63 3.62 -6.98 9.42
C GLY A 63 2.65 -5.86 9.09
N ILE A 64 1.97 -5.30 10.10
CA ILE A 64 1.09 -4.13 9.94
C ILE A 64 1.90 -2.89 9.56
N GLY A 65 3.03 -2.64 10.24
CA GLY A 65 3.87 -1.48 10.00
C GLY A 65 4.45 -1.44 8.59
N THR A 66 4.91 -2.59 8.07
CA THR A 66 5.41 -2.69 6.69
C THR A 66 4.32 -2.42 5.66
N PHE A 67 3.12 -2.93 5.86
CA PHE A 67 1.98 -2.63 5.00
C PHE A 67 1.62 -1.13 5.02
N LEU A 68 1.49 -0.53 6.20
CA LEU A 68 1.18 0.90 6.34
C LEU A 68 2.28 1.79 5.74
N GLY A 69 3.54 1.41 5.91
CA GLY A 69 4.68 2.10 5.32
C GLY A 69 4.67 2.04 3.78
N ALA A 70 4.44 0.85 3.22
CA ALA A 70 4.30 0.67 1.77
C ALA A 70 3.12 1.47 1.21
N PHE A 71 1.96 1.42 1.88
CA PHE A 71 0.80 2.21 1.51
C PHE A 71 1.10 3.70 1.52
N SER A 72 1.66 4.23 2.62
CA SER A 72 1.98 5.65 2.75
C SER A 72 2.99 6.11 1.69
N LEU A 73 4.02 5.31 1.42
CA LEU A 73 5.02 5.61 0.40
C LEU A 73 4.42 5.67 -1.00
N VAL A 74 3.65 4.65 -1.39
CA VAL A 74 3.03 4.60 -2.72
C VAL A 74 2.00 5.72 -2.89
N SER A 75 1.17 5.98 -1.88
CA SER A 75 0.22 7.10 -1.91
C SER A 75 0.93 8.44 -2.01
N TYR A 76 2.04 8.63 -1.28
CA TYR A 76 2.83 9.85 -1.36
C TYR A 76 3.45 10.04 -2.74
N LEU A 77 4.02 9.00 -3.33
CA LEU A 77 4.66 9.08 -4.65
C LEU A 77 3.65 9.23 -5.79
N SER A 78 2.52 8.53 -5.72
CA SER A 78 1.46 8.56 -6.73
C SER A 78 0.73 9.89 -6.75
N ASP A 79 0.31 10.37 -5.58
CA ASP A 79 -0.69 11.43 -5.50
C ASP A 79 -0.10 12.77 -5.02
N ARG A 80 1.23 12.92 -4.90
CA ARG A 80 1.88 14.15 -4.37
C ARG A 80 1.31 15.43 -4.96
N THR A 81 1.14 15.46 -6.27
CA THR A 81 0.62 16.61 -7.01
C THR A 81 -0.91 16.69 -6.93
N ILE A 82 -1.61 15.57 -7.04
CA ILE A 82 -3.08 15.51 -7.04
C ILE A 82 -3.66 15.86 -5.65
N GLN A 83 -3.05 15.36 -4.57
CA GLN A 83 -3.42 15.68 -3.18
C GLN A 83 -3.17 17.14 -2.82
N SER A 84 -2.20 17.81 -3.46
CA SER A 84 -2.01 19.26 -3.31
C SER A 84 -3.07 20.09 -4.03
N GLY A 85 -4.03 19.44 -4.70
CA GLY A 85 -5.08 20.10 -5.46
C GLY A 85 -4.55 20.79 -6.71
N LYS A 86 -3.34 20.45 -7.19
CA LYS A 86 -2.70 21.11 -8.34
C LYS A 86 -2.43 20.13 -9.48
N CYS A 87 -2.63 20.61 -10.70
CA CYS A 87 -2.36 19.84 -11.90
C CYS A 87 -0.86 19.57 -12.02
N PRO A 88 -0.42 18.31 -12.22
CA PRO A 88 0.99 17.98 -12.36
C PRO A 88 1.64 18.58 -13.61
N GLN A 89 0.86 18.96 -14.62
CA GLN A 89 1.37 19.50 -15.88
C GLN A 89 1.48 21.02 -15.89
N CYS A 90 0.47 21.73 -15.39
CA CYS A 90 0.41 23.20 -15.48
C CYS A 90 0.34 23.91 -14.12
N GLY A 91 0.25 23.18 -13.01
CA GLY A 91 0.23 23.75 -11.66
C GLY A 91 -1.06 24.45 -11.25
N THR A 92 -2.07 24.55 -12.14
CA THR A 92 -3.37 25.14 -11.83
C THR A 92 -4.18 24.25 -10.88
N GLU A 93 -5.15 24.85 -10.17
CA GLU A 93 -6.00 24.08 -9.27
C GLU A 93 -6.85 23.03 -10.01
N LEU A 94 -6.99 21.87 -9.37
CA LEU A 94 -7.79 20.75 -9.81
C LEU A 94 -9.17 20.83 -9.18
N PHE A 95 -10.21 20.60 -9.98
CA PHE A 95 -11.58 20.55 -9.52
C PHE A 95 -11.98 19.09 -9.30
N ALA A 96 -12.65 18.80 -8.18
CA ALA A 96 -13.20 17.47 -7.95
C ALA A 96 -14.33 17.20 -8.95
N ALA A 97 -14.11 16.27 -9.87
CA ALA A 97 -15.08 15.88 -10.90
C ALA A 97 -16.02 14.75 -10.44
N GLY A 98 -15.74 14.17 -9.27
CA GLY A 98 -16.57 13.14 -8.65
C GLY A 98 -15.74 12.12 -7.87
N GLY A 99 -16.43 11.21 -7.20
CA GLY A 99 -15.81 10.06 -6.55
C GLY A 99 -16.72 8.85 -6.67
N GLY A 100 -16.12 7.68 -6.87
CA GLY A 100 -16.84 6.44 -7.04
C GLY A 100 -16.18 5.30 -6.27
N PHE A 101 -17.01 4.37 -5.80
CA PHE A 101 -16.52 3.05 -5.42
C PHE A 101 -16.26 2.26 -6.70
N ILE A 102 -15.09 1.65 -6.76
CA ILE A 102 -14.71 0.75 -7.82
C ILE A 102 -14.63 -0.62 -7.20
N ASP A 103 -15.50 -1.52 -7.65
CA ASP A 103 -15.40 -2.93 -7.31
C ASP A 103 -15.01 -3.70 -8.57
N GLY A 104 -13.99 -4.53 -8.47
CA GLY A 104 -13.37 -5.19 -9.61
C GLY A 104 -12.95 -6.63 -9.33
N GLY A 105 -12.78 -7.40 -10.40
CA GLY A 105 -12.19 -8.74 -10.34
C GLY A 105 -10.66 -8.75 -10.25
N ALA A 106 -10.00 -7.61 -10.54
CA ALA A 106 -8.55 -7.48 -10.59
C ALA A 106 -8.06 -6.28 -9.74
N PRO A 107 -6.88 -6.38 -9.11
CA PRO A 107 -6.28 -5.28 -8.36
C PRO A 107 -5.84 -4.16 -9.29
N SER A 108 -5.85 -2.93 -8.78
CA SER A 108 -5.21 -1.81 -9.47
C SER A 108 -3.67 -1.97 -9.46
N ALA A 109 -2.98 -1.33 -10.41
CA ALA A 109 -1.52 -1.37 -10.45
C ALA A 109 -0.88 -0.85 -9.15
N MET A 110 -1.46 0.21 -8.55
CA MET A 110 -0.99 0.78 -7.29
C MET A 110 -1.14 -0.19 -6.13
N GLU A 111 -2.29 -0.85 -6.05
CA GLU A 111 -2.57 -1.86 -5.03
C GLU A 111 -1.60 -3.05 -5.13
N LEU A 112 -1.30 -3.49 -6.35
CA LEU A 112 -0.32 -4.55 -6.60
C LEU A 112 1.10 -4.14 -6.17
N ILE A 113 1.50 -2.89 -6.44
CA ILE A 113 2.80 -2.34 -5.97
C ILE A 113 2.85 -2.31 -4.45
N ILE A 114 1.79 -1.87 -3.77
CA ILE A 114 1.73 -1.85 -2.30
C ILE A 114 1.90 -3.26 -1.74
N TYR A 115 1.20 -4.24 -2.29
CA TYR A 115 1.29 -5.63 -1.85
C TYR A 115 2.68 -6.22 -2.07
N LEU A 116 3.28 -5.98 -3.23
CA LEU A 116 4.64 -6.43 -3.53
C LEU A 116 5.66 -5.80 -2.58
N LEU A 117 5.60 -4.48 -2.34
CA LEU A 117 6.52 -3.81 -1.43
C LEU A 117 6.36 -4.28 0.02
N SER A 118 5.12 -4.53 0.45
CA SER A 118 4.81 -5.03 1.80
C SER A 118 5.41 -6.42 2.07
N LEU A 119 5.58 -7.24 1.03
CA LEU A 119 6.20 -8.58 1.13
C LEU A 119 7.69 -8.56 0.84
N ALA A 120 8.16 -7.69 -0.06
CA ALA A 120 9.55 -7.63 -0.45
C ALA A 120 10.47 -7.23 0.73
N LEU A 121 10.03 -6.27 1.54
CA LEU A 121 10.82 -5.80 2.68
C LEU A 121 11.11 -6.93 3.70
N PRO A 122 10.12 -7.64 4.27
CA PRO A 122 10.39 -8.74 5.18
C PRO A 122 11.19 -9.88 4.52
N LEU A 123 10.97 -10.16 3.23
CA LEU A 123 11.73 -11.17 2.48
C LEU A 123 13.23 -10.80 2.40
N VAL A 124 13.56 -9.54 2.11
CA VAL A 124 14.96 -9.09 2.06
C VAL A 124 15.64 -9.25 3.42
N PHE A 125 14.96 -8.92 4.52
CA PHE A 125 15.50 -9.10 5.86
C PHE A 125 15.68 -10.58 6.22
N ALA A 126 14.71 -11.44 5.89
CA ALA A 126 14.80 -12.87 6.14
C ALA A 126 15.94 -13.52 5.33
N LEU A 127 16.05 -13.21 4.02
CA LEU A 127 17.09 -13.78 3.15
C LEU A 127 18.48 -13.20 3.42
N GLY A 128 18.57 -11.93 3.81
CA GLY A 128 19.84 -11.30 4.17
C GLY A 128 20.43 -11.85 5.48
N TYR A 129 19.58 -12.36 6.39
CA TYR A 129 20.01 -12.97 7.63
C TYR A 129 20.61 -14.36 7.44
N GLU A 130 20.09 -15.19 6.54
CA GLU A 130 20.65 -16.54 6.25
C GLU A 130 22.06 -16.53 5.66
N GLN A 131 22.56 -15.37 5.23
CA GLN A 131 23.90 -15.22 4.62
C GLN A 131 24.99 -14.75 5.59
N LEU A 132 24.65 -14.46 6.86
CA LEU A 132 25.55 -14.01 7.92
C LEU A 132 25.82 -15.12 8.94
#